data_AF-A7TDZ6-F1
#
_entry.id   AF-A7TDZ6-F1
#
_cell.length_a   1.000
_cell.length_b   1.000
_cell.length_c   1.000
_cell.angle_alpha   90.00
_cell.angle_beta   90.00
_cell.angle_gamma   90.00
#
_symmetry.space_group_name_H-M   'P 1'
#
loop_
_entity.id
_entity.type
_entity.pdbx_description
1 polymer ?
#
loop_
_entity_poly.entity_id
_entity_poly.type
_entity_poly.pdbx_seq_one_letter_code
_entity_poly.pdbx_strand_id
1 'polypeptide(L)'
;MLPEYVQERLESLNEIDLKLCSLLQETSQIVNSYSELKRGNSTVKPQFEEHLKEFYLNLDVATTNLRKEIQLLDENIGTRLLPINVNKKALGQDTDVLVEQISLLKDILNDKKED
;
A
#
# COMPACT_ATOMS: atom_id res chain seq x y z
N MET A 1 5.70 0.09 16.89
CA MET A 1 4.73 0.80 16.05
C MET A 1 5.42 1.18 14.76
N LEU A 2 4.79 0.97 13.60
CA LEU A 2 5.34 1.43 12.32
C LEU A 2 5.38 2.98 12.33
N PRO A 3 6.39 3.61 11.70
CA PRO A 3 6.41 5.07 11.57
C PRO A 3 5.15 5.57 10.87
N GLU A 4 4.59 6.69 11.34
CA GLU A 4 3.36 7.32 10.80
C GLU A 4 3.47 7.56 9.28
N TYR A 5 4.64 8.01 8.81
CA TYR A 5 4.95 8.15 7.39
C TYR A 5 4.77 6.85 6.58
N VAL A 6 5.16 5.70 7.14
CA VAL A 6 5.02 4.39 6.47
C VAL A 6 3.56 3.97 6.41
N GLN A 7 2.76 4.31 7.43
CA GLN A 7 1.32 4.04 7.44
C GLN A 7 0.60 4.85 6.36
N GLU A 8 0.89 6.14 6.24
CA GLU A 8 0.32 6.99 5.18
C GLU A 8 0.66 6.49 3.77
N ARG A 9 1.90 6.00 3.56
CA ARG A 9 2.30 5.42 2.27
C ARG A 9 1.58 4.09 1.99
N LEU A 10 1.42 3.23 3.00
CA LEU A 10 0.66 1.98 2.86
C LEU A 10 -0.82 2.25 2.55
N GLU A 11 -1.41 3.27 3.17
CA GLU A 11 -2.77 3.71 2.87
C GLU A 11 -2.89 4.22 1.43
N SER A 12 -1.91 5.03 0.98
CA SER A 12 -1.86 5.50 -0.41
C SER A 12 -1.72 4.35 -1.42
N LEU A 13 -0.90 3.33 -1.12
CA LEU A 13 -0.83 2.11 -1.94
C LEU A 13 -2.18 1.38 -2.00
N ASN A 14 -2.85 1.24 -0.86
CA ASN A 14 -4.14 0.57 -0.78
C ASN A 14 -5.23 1.33 -1.58
N GLU A 15 -5.19 2.66 -1.60
CA GLU A 15 -6.07 3.46 -2.48
C GLU A 15 -5.81 3.20 -3.97
N ILE A 16 -4.55 3.01 -4.36
CA ILE A 16 -4.20 2.65 -5.75
C ILE A 16 -4.76 1.27 -6.09
N ASP A 17 -4.63 0.29 -5.20
CA ASP A 17 -5.19 -1.06 -5.39
C ASP A 17 -6.72 -1.03 -5.53
N LEU A 18 -7.41 -0.24 -4.71
CA LEU A 18 -8.86 -0.04 -4.83
C LEU A 18 -9.23 0.57 -6.19
N LYS A 19 -8.46 1.56 -6.68
CA LYS A 19 -8.66 2.13 -8.03
C LYS A 19 -8.46 1.11 -9.14
N LEU A 20 -7.48 0.21 -9.02
CA LEU A 20 -7.27 -0.87 -9.98
C LEU A 20 -8.45 -1.87 -9.98
N CYS A 21 -9.03 -2.15 -8.82
CA CYS A 21 -10.28 -2.91 -8.72
C CYS A 21 -11.46 -2.19 -9.39
N SER A 22 -11.58 -0.88 -9.23
CA SER A 22 -12.62 -0.08 -9.91
C SER A 22 -12.45 -0.10 -11.44
N LEU A 23 -11.23 -0.07 -11.95
CA LEU A 23 -10.94 -0.21 -13.39
C LEU A 23 -11.43 -1.55 -13.97
N LEU A 24 -11.29 -2.64 -13.22
CA LEU A 24 -11.85 -3.94 -13.60
C LEU A 24 -13.38 -3.89 -13.71
N GLN A 25 -14.03 -3.18 -12.80
CA GLN A 25 -15.48 -2.98 -12.82
C GLN A 25 -15.91 -2.13 -14.02
N GLU A 26 -15.20 -1.03 -14.32
CA GLU A 26 -15.43 -0.21 -15.52
C GLU A 26 -15.23 -1.02 -16.80
N THR A 27 -14.22 -1.89 -16.86
CA THR A 27 -14.01 -2.79 -18.00
C THR A 27 -15.21 -3.71 -18.24
N SER A 28 -15.82 -4.23 -17.18
CA SER A 28 -17.03 -5.04 -17.27
C SER A 28 -18.19 -4.25 -17.90
N GLN A 29 -18.35 -2.97 -17.50
CA GLN A 29 -19.35 -2.07 -18.09
C GLN A 29 -19.07 -1.79 -19.57
N ILE A 30 -17.82 -1.50 -19.92
CA ILE A 30 -17.37 -1.28 -21.31
C ILE A 30 -17.71 -2.49 -22.20
N VAL A 31 -17.41 -3.71 -21.72
CA VAL A 31 -17.70 -4.95 -22.45
C VAL A 31 -19.21 -5.12 -22.66
N ASN A 32 -20.02 -4.83 -21.64
CA ASN A 32 -21.48 -4.90 -21.74
C ASN A 32 -22.02 -3.87 -22.74
N SER A 33 -21.61 -2.60 -22.63
CA SER A 33 -22.01 -1.53 -23.55
C SER A 33 -21.57 -1.81 -24.99
N TYR A 34 -20.38 -2.38 -25.19
CA TYR A 34 -19.91 -2.83 -26.50
C TYR A 34 -20.77 -3.96 -27.07
N SER A 35 -21.19 -4.90 -26.22
CA SER A 35 -22.06 -6.00 -26.65
C SER A 35 -23.42 -5.50 -27.13
N GLU A 36 -23.97 -4.47 -26.49
CA GLU A 36 -25.22 -3.82 -26.90
C GLU A 36 -25.06 -2.99 -28.16
N LEU A 37 -23.94 -2.27 -28.29
CA LEU A 37 -23.59 -1.54 -29.50
C LEU A 37 -23.52 -2.49 -30.71
N LYS A 38 -22.88 -3.65 -30.54
CA LYS A 38 -22.75 -4.68 -31.58
C LYS A 38 -24.09 -5.31 -31.96
N ARG A 39 -25.07 -5.31 -31.04
CA ARG A 39 -26.46 -5.76 -31.30
C ARG A 39 -27.30 -4.73 -32.06
N GLY A 40 -26.73 -3.57 -32.42
CA GLY A 40 -27.38 -2.53 -33.21
C GLY A 40 -28.02 -1.43 -32.36
N ASN A 41 -27.87 -1.48 -31.02
CA ASN A 41 -28.36 -0.41 -30.17
C ASN A 41 -27.39 0.79 -30.24
N SER A 42 -27.68 1.75 -31.12
CA SER A 42 -26.79 2.92 -31.33
C SER A 42 -26.90 3.95 -30.19
N THR A 43 -27.87 3.80 -29.29
CA THR A 43 -28.11 4.74 -28.18
C THR A 43 -27.08 4.64 -27.07
N VAL A 44 -26.40 3.49 -26.93
CA VAL A 44 -25.34 3.25 -25.93
C VAL A 44 -23.95 3.71 -26.38
N LYS A 45 -23.81 4.22 -27.61
CA LYS A 45 -22.54 4.74 -28.14
C LYS A 45 -21.91 5.86 -27.29
N PRO A 46 -22.63 6.93 -26.89
CA PRO A 46 -22.07 7.96 -26.03
C PRO A 46 -21.63 7.43 -24.65
N GLN A 47 -22.42 6.52 -24.06
CA GLN A 47 -22.05 5.88 -22.78
C GLN A 47 -20.80 5.01 -22.91
N PHE A 48 -20.67 4.26 -24.01
CA PHE A 48 -19.48 3.48 -24.29
C PHE A 48 -18.22 4.36 -24.45
N GLU A 49 -18.32 5.48 -25.17
CA GLU A 49 -17.22 6.44 -25.34
C GLU A 49 -16.82 7.10 -24.01
N GLU A 50 -17.81 7.43 -23.17
CA GLU A 50 -17.60 7.99 -21.83
C GLU A 50 -16.89 6.99 -20.90
N HIS A 51 -17.41 5.76 -20.79
CA HIS A 51 -16.78 4.71 -19.98
C HIS A 51 -15.37 4.37 -20.48
N LEU A 52 -15.12 4.36 -21.79
CA LEU A 52 -13.77 4.17 -22.32
C LEU A 52 -12.82 5.28 -21.88
N LYS A 53 -13.27 6.53 -21.97
CA LYS A 53 -12.47 7.70 -21.62
C LYS A 53 -12.15 7.71 -20.12
N GLU A 54 -13.14 7.41 -19.28
CA GLU A 54 -12.96 7.26 -17.84
C GLU A 54 -11.97 6.16 -17.51
N PHE A 55 -12.10 4.99 -18.14
CA PHE A 55 -11.16 3.88 -17.95
C PHE A 55 -9.71 4.27 -18.27
N TYR A 56 -9.45 4.89 -19.43
CA TYR A 56 -8.09 5.30 -19.78
C TYR A 56 -7.54 6.38 -18.84
N LEU A 57 -8.39 7.32 -18.41
CA LEU A 57 -7.99 8.37 -17.48
C LEU A 57 -7.68 7.81 -16.09
N ASN A 58 -8.53 6.90 -15.58
CA ASN A 58 -8.33 6.22 -14.31
C ASN A 58 -7.07 5.33 -14.34
N LEU A 59 -6.79 4.67 -15.47
CA LEU A 59 -5.59 3.87 -15.66
C LEU A 59 -4.32 4.74 -15.66
N ASP A 60 -4.34 5.88 -16.35
CA ASP A 60 -3.22 6.81 -16.37
C ASP A 60 -2.92 7.37 -14.98
N VAL A 61 -3.96 7.75 -14.23
CA VAL A 61 -3.84 8.23 -12.86
C VAL A 61 -3.29 7.12 -11.93
N ALA A 62 -3.83 5.90 -12.01
CA ALA A 62 -3.40 4.79 -11.18
C ALA A 62 -1.94 4.40 -11.45
N THR A 63 -1.56 4.28 -12.72
CA THR A 63 -0.18 3.93 -13.13
C THR A 63 0.82 5.04 -12.78
N THR A 64 0.44 6.31 -12.95
CA THR A 64 1.28 7.45 -12.53
C THR A 64 1.47 7.49 -11.02
N ASN A 65 0.41 7.26 -10.23
CA ASN A 65 0.52 7.24 -8.78
C ASN A 65 1.36 6.06 -8.29
N LEU A 66 1.18 4.87 -8.86
CA LEU A 66 2.01 3.71 -8.54
C LEU A 66 3.49 3.98 -8.85
N ARG A 67 3.77 4.61 -10.00
CA ARG A 67 5.13 4.99 -10.38
C ARG A 67 5.77 5.96 -9.40
N LYS A 68 5.00 6.96 -8.92
CA LYS A 68 5.47 7.90 -7.89
C LYS A 68 5.73 7.20 -6.57
N GLU A 69 4.87 6.27 -6.15
CA GLU A 69 5.09 5.48 -4.93
C GLU A 69 6.34 4.58 -5.03
N ILE A 70 6.58 3.97 -6.19
CA ILE A 70 7.83 3.22 -6.44
C ILE A 70 9.04 4.14 -6.36
N GLN A 71 8.97 5.34 -6.94
CA GLN A 71 10.05 6.32 -6.84
C GLN A 71 10.30 6.77 -5.40
N LEU A 72 9.24 7.02 -4.63
CA LEU A 72 9.34 7.35 -3.20
C LEU A 72 9.92 6.18 -2.40
N LEU A 73 9.57 4.94 -2.72
CA LEU A 73 10.18 3.75 -2.15
C LEU A 73 11.68 3.71 -2.46
N ASP A 74 12.08 3.90 -3.71
CA ASP A 74 13.50 3.92 -4.11
C ASP A 74 14.29 5.04 -3.43
N GLU A 75 13.71 6.23 -3.25
CA GLU A 75 14.32 7.35 -2.52
C GLU A 75 14.43 7.06 -1.01
N ASN A 76 13.47 6.32 -0.45
CA ASN A 76 13.44 5.93 0.96
C ASN A 76 14.27 4.67 1.26
N ILE A 77 14.61 3.86 0.25
CA ILE A 77 15.52 2.72 0.36
C ILE A 77 16.95 3.25 0.46
N GLY A 78 17.54 3.17 1.65
CA GLY A 78 18.92 3.60 1.91
C GLY A 78 19.04 4.96 2.60
N THR A 79 17.97 5.76 2.63
CA THR A 79 17.78 6.73 3.73
C THR A 79 17.28 5.97 4.96
N ARG A 80 17.64 6.45 6.17
CA ARG A 80 17.52 5.74 7.48
C ARG A 80 16.12 5.21 7.88
N LEU A 81 15.08 5.40 7.05
CA LEU A 81 13.69 5.06 7.35
C LEU A 81 13.29 3.64 6.95
N LEU A 82 13.79 3.11 5.82
CA LEU A 82 13.52 1.74 5.41
C LEU A 82 14.80 0.90 5.53
N PRO A 83 14.72 -0.32 6.10
CA PRO A 83 15.86 -1.21 6.15
C PRO A 83 16.37 -1.46 4.73
N ILE A 84 17.70 -1.49 4.59
CA ILE A 84 18.39 -1.87 3.35
C ILE A 84 17.78 -3.18 2.85
N ASN A 85 17.72 -3.36 1.53
CA ASN A 85 17.17 -4.54 0.87
C ASN A 85 17.95 -5.82 1.25
N VAL A 86 17.68 -6.33 2.45
CA VAL A 86 18.20 -7.57 3.00
C VAL A 86 17.01 -8.29 3.64
N ASN A 87 16.92 -9.59 3.35
CA ASN A 87 15.88 -10.51 3.84
C ASN A 87 15.41 -10.19 5.27
N LYS A 88 14.11 -10.40 5.53
CA LYS A 88 13.51 -10.36 6.88
C LYS A 88 14.35 -11.24 7.83
N LYS A 89 15.29 -10.62 8.54
CA LYS A 89 16.02 -11.25 9.65
C LYS A 89 15.09 -11.32 10.86
N ALA A 90 15.41 -12.20 11.81
CA ALA A 90 14.70 -12.27 13.08
C ALA A 90 14.90 -10.94 13.84
N LEU A 91 13.92 -10.04 13.74
CA LEU A 91 13.81 -8.87 14.60
C LEU A 91 13.17 -9.32 15.92
N GLY A 92 13.80 -9.03 17.06
CA GLY A 92 13.23 -9.31 18.39
C GLY A 92 14.27 -9.72 19.42
N GLN A 93 15.25 -10.54 19.01
CA GLN A 93 16.23 -11.14 19.91
C GLN A 93 16.99 -10.10 20.77
N ASP A 94 17.40 -8.99 20.15
CA ASP A 94 18.14 -7.94 20.86
C ASP A 94 17.30 -7.26 21.95
N THR A 95 16.03 -6.98 21.64
CA THR A 95 15.07 -6.38 22.58
C THR A 95 14.71 -7.34 23.71
N ASP A 96 14.51 -8.62 23.40
CA ASP A 96 14.12 -9.63 24.38
C ASP A 96 15.23 -9.83 25.41
N VAL A 97 16.49 -9.94 24.96
CA VAL A 97 17.67 -10.04 25.84
C VAL A 97 17.82 -8.78 26.68
N LEU A 98 17.62 -7.58 26.10
CA LEU A 98 17.74 -6.33 26.84
C LEU A 98 16.66 -6.20 27.93
N VAL A 99 15.42 -6.58 27.62
CA VAL A 99 14.29 -6.54 28.56
C VAL A 99 14.51 -7.53 29.71
N GLU A 100 15.03 -8.72 29.42
CA GLU A 100 15.39 -9.73 30.44
C GLU A 100 16.44 -9.18 31.41
N GLN A 101 17.52 -8.57 30.90
CA GLN A 101 18.56 -7.98 31.74
C GLN A 101 18.04 -6.79 32.58
N ILE A 102 17.17 -5.96 32.01
CA ILE A 102 16.53 -4.86 32.75
C ILE A 102 15.61 -5.39 33.85
N SER A 103 14.91 -6.51 33.62
CA SER A 103 14.07 -7.15 34.63
C SER A 103 14.91 -7.65 35.80
N LEU A 104 15.98 -8.40 35.50
CA LEU A 104 16.92 -8.90 36.52
C LEU A 104 17.53 -7.75 37.34
N LEU A 105 17.89 -6.65 36.69
CA LEU A 105 18.44 -5.48 37.38
C LEU A 105 17.42 -4.81 38.31
N LYS A 106 16.14 -4.76 37.90
CA LYS A 106 15.05 -4.23 38.73
C LYS A 106 14.78 -5.11 39.95
N ASP A 107 14.83 -6.42 39.77
CA ASP A 107 14.62 -7.37 40.86
C ASP A 107 15.72 -7.24 41.93
N ILE A 108 16.99 -7.15 41.50
CA ILE A 108 18.13 -6.90 42.42
C ILE A 108 18.02 -5.55 43.13
N LEU A 109 17.53 -4.51 42.44
CA LEU A 109 17.37 -3.18 43.02
C LEU A 109 16.22 -3.12 44.05
N ASN A 110 15.18 -3.93 43.88
CA ASN A 110 14.09 -4.05 44.83
C ASN A 110 14.50 -4.88 46.06
N ASP A 111 15.25 -5.96 45.88
CA ASP A 111 15.83 -6.75 46.98
C ASP A 111 16.74 -5.89 47.88
N LYS A 112 17.54 -5.00 47.29
CA LYS A 112 18.41 -4.07 48.03
C LYS A 112 17.69 -2.91 48.75
N LYS A 113 16.40 -2.70 48.50
CA LYS A 113 15.61 -1.65 49.18
C LYS A 113 14.86 -2.17 50.41
N GLU A 114 14.84 -3.48 50.62
CA GLU A 114 14.17 -4.12 51.76
C GLU A 114 15.11 -4.40 52.96
N ASP A 115 16.41 -4.10 52.84
CA ASP A 115 17.41 -3.99 53.93
C ASP A 115 17.67 -2.51 54.30
#